data_AF-A0A973BHC5-F1
#
_entry.id   AF-A0A973BHC5-F1
#
_cell.length_a   1.000
_cell.length_b   1.000
_cell.length_c   1.000
_cell.angle_alpha   90.00
_cell.angle_beta   90.00
_cell.angle_gamma   90.00
#
_symmetry.space_group_name_H-M   'P 1'
#
loop_
_entity.id
_entity.type
_entity.pdbx_description
1 polymer ?
#
loop_
_entity_poly.entity_id
_entity_poly.type
_entity_poly.pdbx_seq_one_letter_code
_entity_poly.pdbx_strand_id
1 'polypeptide(L)'
;MDKKYITKSELSKIVGTSAPYITKLEAKDVFIDCIEDNKLLRFETIEAYLNNIDFTRDSQREANANKRDTQKQYITKKDLALAFGVSAPRISALDKNGIFKHCYDGKKLYRLAALKSYVDKLTKTKAPEEEIENTNNESFESQTVEDIRKFYQGLITLAKTPLQKASISKEEDIKIEKFLKNQELEKNLVDINVVKIEAFELARKIRDSFSSLPDRLSAQLLNQNKTKIHELLTIEINYILKALADDE
;
A
#
# COMPACT_ATOMS: atom_id res chain seq x y z
N MET A 1 2.00 -0.41 27.94
CA MET A 1 1.73 0.49 29.07
C MET A 1 1.89 1.91 28.57
N ASP A 2 0.81 2.68 28.54
CA ASP A 2 0.89 4.08 28.11
C ASP A 2 1.68 4.90 29.13
N LYS A 3 2.57 5.75 28.61
CA LYS A 3 3.34 6.67 29.46
C LYS A 3 2.38 7.69 30.08
N LYS A 4 2.42 7.85 31.41
CA LYS A 4 1.66 8.87 32.17
C LYS A 4 1.89 10.29 31.64
N TYR A 5 3.13 10.58 31.21
CA TYR A 5 3.54 11.90 30.73
C TYR A 5 3.76 11.92 29.22
N ILE A 6 3.60 13.10 28.62
CA ILE A 6 3.85 13.34 27.19
C ILE A 6 4.85 14.49 26.99
N THR A 7 5.76 14.34 26.04
CA THR A 7 6.64 15.46 25.63
C THR A 7 5.93 16.36 24.62
N LYS A 8 6.31 17.64 24.56
CA LYS A 8 5.78 18.60 23.57
C LYS A 8 5.94 18.10 22.12
N SER A 9 7.03 17.37 21.84
CA SER A 9 7.27 16.78 20.53
C SER A 9 6.33 15.62 20.22
N GLU A 10 6.02 14.77 21.20
CA GLU A 10 5.07 13.67 21.06
C GLU A 10 3.64 14.22 20.91
N LEU A 11 3.26 15.21 21.72
CA LEU A 11 1.96 15.88 21.59
C LEU A 11 1.80 16.50 20.20
N SER A 12 2.84 17.14 19.66
CA SER A 12 2.81 17.72 18.31
C SER A 12 2.52 16.69 17.22
N LYS A 13 3.04 15.47 17.39
CA LYS A 13 2.83 14.37 16.43
C LYS A 13 1.43 13.78 16.54
N ILE A 14 0.94 13.57 17.77
CA ILE A 14 -0.40 13.01 18.02
C ILE A 14 -1.48 13.95 17.48
N VAL A 15 -1.31 15.24 17.76
CA VAL A 15 -2.30 16.28 17.48
C VAL A 15 -2.15 16.87 16.07
N GLY A 16 -1.06 16.54 15.37
CA GLY A 16 -0.81 17.01 14.01
C GLY A 16 -0.42 18.49 13.91
N THR A 17 0.11 19.10 14.98
CA THR A 17 0.55 20.50 14.98
C THR A 17 2.07 20.65 15.08
N SER A 18 2.55 21.89 15.02
CA SER A 18 3.97 22.18 15.19
C SER A 18 4.34 22.33 16.67
N ALA A 19 5.50 21.82 17.08
CA ALA A 19 5.99 21.98 18.46
C ALA A 19 6.03 23.45 18.94
N PRO A 20 6.40 24.45 18.12
CA PRO A 20 6.33 25.86 18.52
C PRO A 20 4.91 26.36 18.82
N TYR A 21 3.88 25.77 18.19
CA TYR A 21 2.49 26.14 18.46
C TYR A 21 2.03 25.63 19.81
N ILE A 22 2.44 24.41 20.20
CA ILE A 22 2.18 23.89 21.55
C ILE A 22 2.83 24.78 22.60
N THR A 23 4.06 25.24 22.39
CA THR A 23 4.71 26.21 23.28
C THR A 23 3.93 27.53 23.40
N LYS A 24 3.26 27.97 22.32
CA LYS A 24 2.40 29.17 22.37
C LYS A 24 1.11 28.94 23.14
N LEU A 25 0.55 27.72 23.12
CA LEU A 25 -0.64 27.37 23.89
C LEU A 25 -0.33 27.28 25.39
N GLU A 26 0.83 26.72 25.72
CA GLU A 26 1.37 26.72 27.08
C GLU A 26 1.59 28.14 27.61
N ALA A 27 2.16 29.05 26.80
CA ALA A 27 2.31 30.46 27.17
C ALA A 27 0.98 31.25 27.23
N LYS A 28 -0.13 30.65 26.78
CA LYS A 28 -1.49 31.17 26.88
C LYS A 28 -2.28 30.46 27.97
N ASP A 29 -1.60 29.74 28.85
CA ASP A 29 -2.20 29.11 30.02
C ASP A 29 -3.23 28.01 29.71
N VAL A 30 -3.21 27.45 28.48
CA VAL A 30 -4.15 26.40 28.04
C VAL A 30 -3.92 25.07 28.75
N PHE A 31 -2.71 24.84 29.27
CA PHE A 31 -2.32 23.57 29.90
C PHE A 31 -2.02 23.69 31.40
N ILE A 32 -2.45 24.77 32.07
CA ILE A 32 -2.14 25.00 33.49
C ILE A 32 -2.56 23.79 34.33
N ASP A 33 -3.77 23.29 34.12
CA ASP A 33 -4.33 22.18 34.92
C ASP A 33 -3.80 20.81 34.51
N CYS A 34 -2.92 20.74 33.50
CA CYS A 34 -2.40 19.50 32.92
C CYS A 34 -0.92 19.26 33.25
N ILE A 35 -0.34 20.05 34.15
CA ILE A 35 1.08 19.97 34.54
C ILE A 35 1.22 19.37 35.93
N GLU A 36 1.91 18.24 36.03
CA GLU A 36 2.34 17.61 37.30
C GLU A 36 3.87 17.47 37.27
N ASP A 37 4.57 17.95 38.30
CA ASP A 37 6.04 17.93 38.39
C ASP A 37 6.78 18.51 37.16
N ASN A 38 6.31 19.63 36.63
CA ASN A 38 6.81 20.26 35.39
C ASN A 38 6.72 19.36 34.13
N LYS A 39 5.85 18.33 34.16
CA LYS A 39 5.60 17.44 33.03
C LYS A 39 4.13 17.48 32.65
N LEU A 40 3.89 17.42 31.34
CA LEU A 40 2.54 17.39 30.78
C LEU A 40 1.95 16.00 30.95
N LEU A 41 0.78 15.94 31.58
CA LEU A 41 0.01 14.72 31.72
C LEU A 41 -0.62 14.34 30.38
N ARG A 42 -0.47 13.08 29.98
CA ARG A 42 -0.74 12.68 28.59
C ARG A 42 -2.21 12.88 28.20
N PHE A 43 -3.14 12.43 29.02
CA PHE A 43 -4.56 12.44 28.65
C PHE A 43 -5.17 13.83 28.81
N GLU A 44 -4.92 14.47 29.95
CA GLU A 44 -5.41 15.80 30.28
C GLU A 44 -4.91 16.84 29.28
N THR A 45 -3.64 16.75 28.86
CA THR A 45 -3.09 17.71 27.88
C THR A 45 -3.70 17.53 26.49
N ILE A 46 -4.00 16.29 26.09
CA ILE A 46 -4.68 16.03 24.81
C ILE A 46 -6.11 16.56 24.86
N GLU A 47 -6.84 16.32 25.94
CA GLU A 47 -8.21 16.79 26.13
C GLU A 47 -8.29 18.32 26.18
N ALA A 48 -7.42 18.97 26.96
CA ALA A 48 -7.32 20.42 27.03
C ALA A 48 -6.99 21.05 25.66
N TYR A 49 -6.15 20.38 24.85
CA TYR A 49 -5.89 20.81 23.49
C TYR A 49 -7.15 20.74 22.63
N LEU A 50 -7.85 19.60 22.63
CA LEU A 50 -9.05 19.37 21.81
C LEU A 50 -10.15 20.40 22.11
N ASN A 51 -10.34 20.72 23.40
CA ASN A 51 -11.34 21.69 23.86
C ASN A 51 -11.00 23.15 23.50
N ASN A 52 -9.73 23.43 23.14
CA ASN A 52 -9.26 24.76 22.75
C ASN A 52 -8.87 24.85 21.26
N ILE A 53 -9.35 23.91 20.43
CA ILE A 53 -9.10 23.96 18.99
C ILE A 53 -9.87 25.12 18.36
N ASP A 54 -9.10 26.02 17.73
CA ASP A 54 -9.63 27.02 16.82
C ASP A 54 -9.87 26.39 15.43
N PHE A 55 -11.10 25.95 15.19
CA PHE A 55 -11.56 25.32 13.93
C PHE A 55 -11.40 26.24 12.71
N THR A 56 -11.30 27.57 12.91
CA THR A 56 -11.13 28.52 11.79
C THR A 56 -9.76 28.38 11.10
N ARG A 57 -8.82 27.65 11.72
CA ARG A 57 -7.45 27.45 11.23
C ARG A 57 -7.21 26.10 10.56
N ASP A 58 -8.19 25.21 10.51
CA ASP A 58 -8.00 23.87 9.96
C ASP A 58 -7.66 23.88 8.45
N SER A 59 -8.23 24.82 7.69
CA SER A 59 -7.86 25.05 6.28
C SER A 59 -6.38 25.40 6.08
N GLN A 60 -5.80 26.17 7.01
CA GLN A 60 -4.36 26.49 7.00
C GLN A 60 -3.51 25.29 7.43
N ARG A 61 -4.02 24.43 8.32
CA ARG A 61 -3.33 23.22 8.78
C ARG A 61 -3.25 22.18 7.66
N GLU A 62 -4.35 21.94 6.95
CA GLU A 62 -4.39 21.07 5.77
C GLU A 62 -3.46 21.59 4.66
N ALA A 63 -3.48 22.91 4.38
CA ALA A 63 -2.58 23.50 3.41
C ALA A 63 -1.09 23.32 3.77
N ASN A 64 -0.74 23.39 5.05
CA ASN A 64 0.64 23.15 5.51
C ASN A 64 1.03 21.67 5.52
N ALA A 65 0.09 20.76 5.79
CA ALA A 65 0.32 19.32 5.66
C ALA A 65 0.60 18.95 4.19
N ASN A 66 -0.20 19.48 3.25
CA ASN A 66 -0.02 19.28 1.81
C ASN A 66 1.32 19.85 1.28
N LYS A 67 1.79 20.98 1.85
CA LYS A 67 3.13 21.52 1.56
C LYS A 67 4.27 20.60 2.00
N ARG A 68 4.10 19.84 3.09
CA ARG A 68 5.11 18.88 3.57
C ARG A 68 5.19 17.65 2.66
N ASP A 69 4.07 17.19 2.10
CA ASP A 69 4.08 16.06 1.17
C ASP A 69 4.67 16.42 -0.20
N THR A 70 4.37 17.62 -0.71
CA THR A 70 5.03 18.12 -1.93
C THR A 70 6.55 18.33 -1.75
N GLN A 71 7.03 18.65 -0.53
CA GLN A 71 8.48 18.69 -0.25
C GLN A 71 9.15 17.31 -0.33
N LYS A 72 8.42 16.20 -0.13
CA LYS A 72 9.00 14.84 -0.30
C LYS A 72 9.21 14.48 -1.77
N GLN A 73 8.41 15.08 -2.66
CA GLN A 73 8.44 14.78 -4.10
C GLN A 73 9.66 15.38 -4.81
N TYR A 74 10.15 16.53 -4.34
CA TYR A 74 11.29 17.24 -4.93
C TYR A 74 12.53 17.18 -4.02
N ILE A 75 13.71 17.34 -4.61
CA ILE A 75 14.99 17.36 -3.89
C ILE A 75 15.83 18.56 -4.35
N THR A 76 16.58 19.17 -3.44
CA THR A 76 17.56 20.19 -3.83
C THR A 76 18.88 19.54 -4.25
N LYS A 77 19.69 20.22 -5.08
CA LYS A 77 21.02 19.71 -5.47
C LYS A 77 21.94 19.49 -4.27
N LYS A 78 21.79 20.30 -3.21
CA LYS A 78 22.54 20.17 -1.96
C LYS A 78 22.13 18.92 -1.20
N ASP A 79 20.83 18.65 -1.10
CA ASP A 79 20.32 17.45 -0.43
C ASP A 79 20.64 16.17 -1.22
N LEU A 80 20.63 16.26 -2.56
CA LEU A 80 21.06 15.16 -3.43
C LEU A 80 22.56 14.86 -3.22
N ALA A 81 23.39 15.88 -3.10
CA ALA A 81 24.82 15.74 -2.82
C ALA A 81 25.06 15.07 -1.45
N LEU A 82 24.32 15.51 -0.42
CA LEU A 82 24.35 14.90 0.91
C LEU A 82 23.90 13.43 0.89
N ALA A 83 22.84 13.10 0.16
CA ALA A 83 22.32 11.74 0.07
C ALA A 83 23.34 10.74 -0.50
N PHE A 84 24.22 11.19 -1.39
CA PHE A 84 25.26 10.36 -2.00
C PHE A 84 26.67 10.58 -1.41
N GLY A 85 26.81 11.43 -0.39
CA GLY A 85 28.12 11.72 0.21
C GLY A 85 29.11 12.39 -0.76
N VAL A 86 28.61 13.15 -1.74
CA VAL A 86 29.44 13.86 -2.72
C VAL A 86 29.35 15.37 -2.56
N SER A 87 30.28 16.10 -3.20
CA SER A 87 30.27 17.55 -3.16
C SER A 87 29.16 18.14 -4.04
N ALA A 88 28.54 19.23 -3.61
CA ALA A 88 27.52 19.94 -4.41
C ALA A 88 28.02 20.41 -5.80
N PRO A 89 29.30 20.82 -5.97
CA PRO A 89 29.87 21.09 -7.29
C PRO A 89 29.85 19.85 -8.21
N ARG A 90 30.08 18.64 -7.67
CA ARG A 90 30.01 17.40 -8.45
C ARG A 90 28.62 17.19 -9.03
N ILE A 91 27.56 17.32 -8.22
CA ILE A 91 26.18 17.24 -8.69
C ILE A 91 25.88 18.31 -9.76
N SER A 92 26.39 19.52 -9.56
CA SER A 92 26.21 20.62 -10.52
C SER A 92 26.90 20.35 -11.85
N ALA A 93 28.08 19.72 -11.84
CA ALA A 93 28.77 19.29 -13.06
C ALA A 93 27.99 18.18 -13.79
N LEU A 94 27.41 17.24 -13.05
CA LEU A 94 26.58 16.19 -13.63
C LEU A 94 25.30 16.73 -14.27
N ASP A 95 24.70 17.73 -13.63
CA ASP A 95 23.55 18.45 -14.15
C ASP A 95 23.88 19.18 -15.47
N LYS A 96 25.03 19.86 -15.54
CA LYS A 96 25.53 20.46 -16.79
C LYS A 96 25.78 19.44 -17.89
N ASN A 97 26.20 18.23 -17.53
CA ASN A 97 26.38 17.12 -18.47
C ASN A 97 25.05 16.46 -18.87
N GLY A 98 23.91 17.03 -18.50
CA GLY A 98 22.58 16.60 -18.97
C GLY A 98 22.00 15.39 -18.25
N ILE A 99 22.63 14.90 -17.18
CA ILE A 99 22.21 13.64 -16.52
C ILE A 99 20.82 13.77 -15.88
N PHE A 100 20.48 14.96 -15.39
CA PHE A 100 19.20 15.21 -14.75
C PHE A 100 18.20 15.92 -15.67
N LYS A 101 18.48 16.01 -16.99
CA LYS A 101 17.66 16.80 -17.94
C LYS A 101 16.17 16.41 -17.90
N HIS A 102 15.87 15.12 -17.74
CA HIS A 102 14.51 14.59 -17.68
C HIS A 102 13.95 14.47 -16.25
N CYS A 103 14.71 14.91 -15.24
CA CYS A 103 14.31 14.83 -13.84
C CYS A 103 13.67 16.14 -13.33
N TYR A 104 13.53 17.15 -14.19
CA TYR A 104 12.99 18.45 -13.80
C TYR A 104 11.51 18.59 -14.09
N ASP A 105 10.82 19.24 -13.17
CA ASP A 105 9.52 19.87 -13.34
C ASP A 105 9.71 21.38 -13.22
N GLY A 106 9.84 22.04 -14.37
CA GLY A 106 10.28 23.42 -14.45
C GLY A 106 11.65 23.63 -13.80
N LYS A 107 11.68 24.32 -12.64
CA LYS A 107 12.91 24.61 -11.87
C LYS A 107 13.19 23.61 -10.74
N LYS A 108 12.26 22.68 -10.46
CA LYS A 108 12.36 21.74 -9.34
C LYS A 108 12.81 20.37 -9.82
N LEU A 109 13.66 19.71 -9.04
CA LEU A 109 14.21 18.41 -9.38
C LEU A 109 13.45 17.31 -8.65
N TYR A 110 12.90 16.34 -9.37
CA TYR A 110 12.19 15.20 -8.80
C TYR A 110 13.15 14.30 -8.02
N ARG A 111 12.77 13.98 -6.78
CA ARG A 111 13.62 13.23 -5.85
C ARG A 111 13.97 11.84 -6.39
N LEU A 112 12.97 11.03 -6.72
CA LEU A 112 13.19 9.64 -7.15
C LEU A 112 13.90 9.57 -8.51
N ALA A 113 13.51 10.43 -9.45
CA ALA A 113 14.13 10.48 -10.78
C ALA A 113 15.62 10.87 -10.68
N ALA A 114 15.94 11.91 -9.92
CA ALA A 114 17.33 12.36 -9.75
C ALA A 114 18.21 11.33 -9.03
N LEU A 115 17.67 10.64 -8.01
CA LEU A 115 18.39 9.56 -7.34
C LEU A 115 18.69 8.42 -8.33
N LYS A 116 17.70 8.00 -9.12
CA LYS A 116 17.85 6.94 -10.11
C LYS A 116 18.88 7.29 -11.19
N SER A 117 18.76 8.46 -11.81
CA SER A 117 19.70 8.90 -12.86
C SER A 117 21.14 9.02 -12.37
N TYR A 118 21.36 9.36 -11.09
CA TYR A 118 22.70 9.37 -10.51
C TYR A 118 23.29 7.96 -10.35
N VAL A 119 22.48 7.00 -9.88
CA VAL A 119 22.87 5.58 -9.74
C VAL A 119 23.15 4.96 -11.11
N ASP A 120 22.27 5.19 -12.10
CA ASP A 120 22.41 4.68 -13.46
C ASP A 120 23.72 5.15 -14.12
N LYS A 121 24.19 6.36 -13.79
CA LYS A 121 25.50 6.82 -14.25
C LYS A 121 26.66 6.06 -13.58
N LEU A 122 26.57 5.82 -12.26
CA LEU A 122 27.61 5.11 -11.53
C LEU A 122 27.76 3.66 -12.01
N THR A 123 26.64 3.01 -12.38
CA THR A 123 26.64 1.65 -12.91
C THR A 123 27.15 1.60 -14.35
N LYS A 124 26.78 2.57 -15.21
CA LYS A 124 27.28 2.65 -16.59
C LYS A 124 28.78 2.91 -16.72
N THR A 125 29.44 3.49 -15.71
CA THR A 125 30.91 3.63 -15.69
C THR A 125 31.69 2.33 -15.39
N LYS A 126 31.02 1.17 -15.22
CA LYS A 126 31.66 -0.11 -14.88
C LYS A 126 31.44 -1.27 -15.86
N ALA A 127 30.65 -1.09 -16.92
CA ALA A 127 30.44 -2.13 -17.93
C ALA A 127 30.94 -1.65 -19.30
N PRO A 128 31.56 -2.52 -20.13
CA PRO A 128 31.83 -2.20 -21.52
C PRO A 128 30.49 -1.96 -22.24
N GLU A 129 30.52 -1.02 -23.18
CA GLU A 129 29.38 -0.62 -23.99
C GLU A 129 28.83 -1.81 -24.77
N GLU A 130 27.62 -2.24 -24.44
CA GLU A 130 26.74 -2.91 -25.40
C GLU A 130 25.65 -1.91 -25.77
N GLU A 131 25.63 -1.56 -27.05
CA GLU A 131 24.53 -0.89 -27.72
C GLU A 131 23.28 -1.75 -27.55
N ILE A 132 22.40 -1.36 -26.62
CA ILE A 132 21.06 -1.93 -26.60
C ILE A 132 20.23 -1.08 -27.57
N GLU A 133 20.18 -1.59 -28.80
CA GLU A 133 19.13 -1.33 -29.75
C GLU A 133 17.76 -1.41 -29.05
N ASN A 134 16.93 -0.40 -29.30
CA ASN A 134 15.51 -0.45 -28.99
C ASN A 134 14.89 -1.65 -29.68
N THR A 135 14.75 -2.75 -28.95
CA THR A 135 13.90 -3.87 -29.33
C THR A 135 12.98 -4.18 -28.16
N ASN A 136 11.69 -3.93 -28.43
CA ASN A 136 10.52 -4.59 -27.83
C ASN A 136 10.27 -4.25 -26.35
N ASN A 137 9.22 -3.52 -25.98
CA ASN A 137 7.85 -4.03 -25.95
C ASN A 137 7.76 -5.54 -25.68
N GLU A 138 8.54 -6.03 -24.71
CA GLU A 138 8.12 -7.23 -23.98
C GLU A 138 7.02 -6.82 -23.01
N SER A 139 5.82 -7.25 -23.38
CA SER A 139 4.67 -7.44 -22.51
C SER A 139 5.11 -7.70 -21.07
N PHE A 140 4.67 -6.83 -20.17
CA PHE A 140 4.83 -6.97 -18.73
C PHE A 140 4.02 -8.19 -18.28
N GLU A 141 4.59 -9.38 -18.43
CA GLU A 141 4.01 -10.63 -17.97
C GLU A 141 3.81 -10.56 -16.46
N SER A 142 2.65 -11.06 -16.04
CA SER A 142 2.14 -11.13 -14.68
C SER A 142 3.22 -11.41 -13.64
N GLN A 143 3.73 -10.36 -12.99
CA GLN A 143 4.63 -10.50 -11.84
C GLN A 143 3.83 -11.08 -10.69
N THR A 144 4.12 -12.30 -10.25
CA THR A 144 3.50 -12.83 -9.03
C THR A 144 4.19 -12.25 -7.79
N VAL A 145 3.52 -12.32 -6.63
CA VAL A 145 4.15 -11.93 -5.35
C VAL A 145 5.41 -12.78 -5.08
N GLU A 146 5.43 -14.04 -5.51
CA GLU A 146 6.63 -14.89 -5.43
C GLU A 146 7.80 -14.34 -6.25
N ASP A 147 7.56 -13.79 -7.44
CA ASP A 147 8.62 -13.25 -8.30
C ASP A 147 9.23 -11.99 -7.70
N ILE A 148 8.39 -11.15 -7.09
CA ILE A 148 8.83 -9.98 -6.33
C ILE A 148 9.71 -10.45 -5.15
N ARG A 149 9.26 -11.43 -4.36
CA ARG A 149 10.05 -11.96 -3.24
C ARG A 149 11.38 -12.55 -3.68
N LYS A 150 11.42 -13.35 -4.74
CA LYS A 150 12.66 -13.94 -5.28
C LYS A 150 13.66 -12.86 -5.68
N PHE A 151 13.19 -11.79 -6.32
CA PHE A 151 14.03 -10.65 -6.69
C PHE A 151 14.65 -9.96 -5.48
N TYR A 152 13.85 -9.63 -4.45
CA TYR A 152 14.36 -8.96 -3.25
C TYR A 152 15.24 -9.87 -2.39
N GLN A 153 14.97 -11.17 -2.34
CA GLN A 153 15.86 -12.15 -1.70
C GLN A 153 17.25 -12.15 -2.36
N GLY A 154 17.33 -12.06 -3.69
CA GLY A 154 18.60 -11.91 -4.41
C GLY A 154 19.36 -10.63 -4.04
N LEU A 155 18.65 -9.54 -3.74
CA LEU A 155 19.28 -8.29 -3.29
C LEU A 155 19.75 -8.38 -1.83
N ILE A 156 19.00 -9.08 -0.97
CA ILE A 156 19.36 -9.30 0.44
C ILE A 156 20.63 -10.14 0.57
N THR A 157 20.83 -11.15 -0.29
CA THR A 157 22.06 -11.97 -0.27
C THR A 157 23.30 -11.18 -0.68
N LEU A 158 23.16 -10.20 -1.58
CA LEU A 158 24.23 -9.32 -2.04
C LEU A 158 24.56 -8.17 -1.07
N ALA A 159 23.64 -7.87 -0.13
CA ALA A 159 23.80 -6.79 0.83
C ALA A 159 24.87 -7.09 1.89
N LYS A 160 25.83 -6.17 2.04
CA LYS A 160 27.01 -6.36 2.91
C LYS A 160 26.79 -5.90 4.35
N THR A 161 25.84 -4.99 4.58
CA THR A 161 25.56 -4.45 5.92
C THR A 161 24.15 -4.80 6.39
N PRO A 162 23.94 -4.97 7.71
CA PRO A 162 22.61 -5.22 8.26
C PRO A 162 21.63 -4.07 7.98
N LEU A 163 22.12 -2.82 7.90
CA LEU A 163 21.31 -1.66 7.54
C LEU A 163 20.80 -1.73 6.09
N GLN A 164 21.63 -2.20 5.15
CA GLN A 164 21.22 -2.39 3.76
C GLN A 164 20.15 -3.48 3.63
N LYS A 165 20.32 -4.60 4.33
CA LYS A 165 19.32 -5.68 4.37
C LYS A 165 17.96 -5.19 4.89
N ALA A 166 17.98 -4.41 5.98
CA ALA A 166 16.76 -3.83 6.54
C ALA A 166 16.08 -2.83 5.58
N SER A 167 16.85 -2.04 4.83
CA SER A 167 16.27 -1.13 3.81
C SER A 167 15.65 -1.88 2.64
N ILE A 168 16.32 -2.93 2.14
CA ILE A 168 15.83 -3.76 1.02
C ILE A 168 14.54 -4.49 1.42
N SER A 169 14.48 -5.03 2.65
CA SER A 169 13.27 -5.67 3.17
C SER A 169 12.10 -4.70 3.30
N LYS A 170 12.34 -3.45 3.70
CA LYS A 170 11.29 -2.41 3.73
C LYS A 170 10.81 -2.05 2.33
N GLU A 171 11.70 -2.01 1.35
CA GLU A 171 11.33 -1.74 -0.04
C GLU A 171 10.53 -2.90 -0.65
N GLU A 172 10.84 -4.14 -0.29
CA GLU A 172 10.06 -5.33 -0.63
C GLU A 172 8.61 -5.21 -0.13
N ASP A 173 8.43 -4.92 1.17
CA ASP A 173 7.10 -4.76 1.78
C ASP A 173 6.26 -3.69 1.07
N ILE A 174 6.86 -2.52 0.79
CA ILE A 174 6.19 -1.41 0.11
C ILE A 174 5.76 -1.81 -1.30
N LYS A 175 6.57 -2.60 -2.01
CA LYS A 175 6.29 -2.98 -3.39
C LYS A 175 5.22 -4.07 -3.44
N ILE A 176 5.22 -5.01 -2.50
CA ILE A 176 4.15 -6.01 -2.33
C ILE A 176 2.83 -5.30 -1.99
N GLU A 177 2.83 -4.36 -1.05
CA GLU A 177 1.61 -3.63 -0.66
C GLU A 177 1.00 -2.86 -1.84
N LYS A 178 1.84 -2.22 -2.66
CA LYS A 178 1.38 -1.54 -3.89
C LYS A 178 0.84 -2.51 -4.93
N PHE A 179 1.49 -3.66 -5.09
CA PHE A 179 1.05 -4.69 -6.03
C PHE A 179 -0.32 -5.24 -5.65
N LEU A 180 -0.53 -5.53 -4.35
CA LEU A 180 -1.83 -5.99 -3.83
C LEU A 180 -2.92 -4.91 -4.01
N LYS A 181 -2.63 -3.64 -3.68
CA LYS A 181 -3.59 -2.54 -3.92
C LYS A 181 -3.97 -2.37 -5.38
N ASN A 182 -3.01 -2.55 -6.30
CA ASN A 182 -3.31 -2.49 -7.73
C ASN A 182 -4.20 -3.66 -8.17
N GLN A 183 -3.96 -4.86 -7.66
CA GLN A 183 -4.82 -6.01 -7.94
C GLN A 183 -6.23 -5.89 -7.32
N GLU A 184 -6.37 -5.23 -6.17
CA GLU A 184 -7.67 -4.88 -5.59
C GLU A 184 -8.43 -3.89 -6.49
N LEU A 185 -7.74 -2.86 -7.01
CA LEU A 185 -8.33 -1.88 -7.93
C LEU A 185 -8.73 -2.50 -9.27
N GLU A 186 -7.96 -3.47 -9.75
CA GLU A 186 -8.25 -4.25 -10.96
C GLU A 186 -9.36 -5.31 -10.75
N LYS A 187 -9.92 -5.43 -9.53
CA LYS A 187 -10.89 -6.46 -9.11
C LYS A 187 -10.38 -7.90 -9.25
N ASN A 188 -9.07 -8.10 -9.31
CA ASN A 188 -8.44 -9.41 -9.39
C ASN A 188 -8.25 -10.06 -7.99
N LEU A 189 -8.29 -9.25 -6.92
CA LEU A 189 -8.33 -9.72 -5.55
C LEU A 189 -9.75 -9.68 -5.00
N VAL A 190 -10.25 -10.84 -4.59
CA VAL A 190 -11.53 -10.99 -3.90
C VAL A 190 -11.24 -11.31 -2.43
N ASP A 191 -11.97 -10.66 -1.53
CA ASP A 191 -11.86 -10.96 -0.09
C ASP A 191 -12.23 -12.44 0.14
N ILE A 192 -11.35 -13.15 0.86
CA ILE A 192 -11.53 -14.55 1.26
C ILE A 192 -12.87 -14.76 1.95
N ASN A 193 -13.35 -13.78 2.74
CA ASN A 193 -14.62 -13.92 3.44
C ASN A 193 -15.80 -13.88 2.47
N VAL A 194 -15.73 -13.04 1.44
CA VAL A 194 -16.75 -12.96 0.39
C VAL A 194 -16.77 -14.26 -0.40
N VAL A 195 -15.60 -14.76 -0.84
CA VAL A 195 -15.50 -16.04 -1.56
C VAL A 195 -16.07 -17.19 -0.74
N LYS A 196 -15.79 -17.23 0.58
CA LYS A 196 -16.36 -18.25 1.46
C LYS A 196 -17.88 -18.17 1.52
N ILE A 197 -18.43 -16.97 1.71
CA ILE A 197 -19.88 -16.77 1.80
C ILE A 197 -20.55 -17.18 0.49
N GLU A 198 -20.05 -16.72 -0.66
CA GLU A 198 -20.59 -17.06 -1.97
C GLU A 198 -20.49 -18.57 -2.26
N ALA A 199 -19.36 -19.20 -1.94
CA ALA A 199 -19.20 -20.65 -2.06
C ALA A 199 -20.20 -21.41 -1.16
N PHE A 200 -20.44 -20.93 0.05
CA PHE A 200 -21.44 -21.51 0.96
C PHE A 200 -22.86 -21.33 0.44
N GLU A 201 -23.20 -20.16 -0.11
CA GLU A 201 -24.52 -19.91 -0.70
C GLU A 201 -24.75 -20.77 -1.94
N LEU A 202 -23.75 -20.90 -2.80
CA LEU A 202 -23.81 -21.76 -3.98
C LEU A 202 -23.96 -23.24 -3.58
N ALA A 203 -23.19 -23.72 -2.59
CA ALA A 203 -23.35 -25.06 -2.04
C ALA A 203 -24.74 -25.28 -1.43
N ARG A 204 -25.32 -24.26 -0.78
CA ARG A 204 -26.67 -24.30 -0.23
C ARG A 204 -27.73 -24.39 -1.32
N LYS A 205 -27.61 -23.59 -2.39
CA LYS A 205 -28.50 -23.67 -3.57
C LYS A 205 -28.48 -25.07 -4.18
N ILE A 206 -27.28 -25.64 -4.38
CA ILE A 206 -27.13 -27.02 -4.87
C ILE A 206 -27.89 -27.99 -3.95
N ARG A 207 -27.58 -27.97 -2.65
CA ARG A 207 -28.23 -28.87 -1.68
C ARG A 207 -29.75 -28.74 -1.69
N ASP A 208 -30.27 -27.52 -1.71
CA ASP A 208 -31.72 -27.25 -1.64
C ASP A 208 -32.41 -27.74 -2.93
N SER A 209 -31.78 -27.56 -4.10
CA SER A 209 -32.26 -28.10 -5.38
C SER A 209 -32.34 -29.63 -5.36
N PHE A 210 -31.29 -30.31 -4.88
CA PHE A 210 -31.29 -31.77 -4.75
C PHE A 210 -32.26 -32.28 -3.67
N SER A 211 -32.52 -31.51 -2.62
CA SER A 211 -33.46 -31.88 -1.56
C SER A 211 -34.92 -31.91 -2.04
N SER A 212 -35.22 -31.23 -3.16
CA SER A 212 -36.55 -31.24 -3.79
C SER A 212 -36.81 -32.43 -4.73
N LEU A 213 -35.78 -33.24 -5.05
CA LEU A 213 -35.89 -34.40 -5.94
C LEU A 213 -36.95 -35.41 -5.49
N PRO A 214 -37.01 -35.81 -4.20
CA PRO A 214 -37.99 -36.79 -3.74
C PRO A 214 -39.42 -36.32 -3.99
N ASP A 215 -39.72 -35.05 -3.70
CA ASP A 215 -41.07 -34.50 -3.88
C ASP A 215 -41.47 -34.45 -5.35
N ARG A 216 -40.55 -34.04 -6.24
CA ARG A 216 -40.80 -33.96 -7.69
C ARG A 216 -41.00 -35.32 -8.35
N LEU A 217 -40.24 -36.33 -7.90
CA LEU A 217 -40.24 -37.65 -8.54
C LEU A 217 -41.17 -38.65 -7.85
N SER A 218 -41.56 -38.44 -6.59
CA SER A 218 -42.40 -39.38 -5.81
C SER A 218 -43.66 -39.83 -6.55
N ALA A 219 -44.37 -38.90 -7.20
CA ALA A 219 -45.58 -39.19 -7.97
C ALA A 219 -45.29 -40.00 -9.24
N GLN A 220 -44.14 -39.80 -9.88
CA GLN A 220 -43.78 -40.44 -11.16
C GLN A 220 -43.12 -41.81 -10.97
N LEU A 221 -42.50 -42.04 -9.81
CA LEU A 221 -41.80 -43.27 -9.47
C LEU A 221 -42.72 -44.38 -8.97
N LEU A 222 -43.97 -44.06 -8.59
CA LEU A 222 -44.97 -45.05 -8.19
C LEU A 222 -45.22 -46.05 -9.32
N ASN A 223 -45.03 -47.34 -9.00
CA ASN A 223 -45.23 -48.48 -9.91
C ASN A 223 -44.31 -48.53 -11.16
N GLN A 224 -43.16 -47.86 -11.15
CA GLN A 224 -42.18 -47.95 -12.24
C GLN A 224 -41.15 -49.09 -12.04
N ASN A 225 -40.61 -49.58 -13.16
CA ASN A 225 -39.51 -50.55 -13.16
C ASN A 225 -38.17 -49.89 -12.84
N LYS A 226 -37.24 -50.62 -12.19
CA LYS A 226 -35.92 -50.15 -11.77
C LYS A 226 -35.14 -49.40 -12.87
N THR A 227 -35.19 -49.87 -14.12
CA THR A 227 -34.51 -49.23 -15.26
C THR A 227 -35.10 -47.85 -15.58
N LYS A 228 -36.44 -47.74 -15.59
CA LYS A 228 -37.14 -46.47 -15.82
C LYS A 228 -36.94 -45.48 -14.66
N ILE A 229 -36.89 -46.01 -13.42
CA ILE A 229 -36.57 -45.20 -12.23
C ILE A 229 -35.18 -44.56 -12.38
N HIS A 230 -34.17 -45.34 -12.80
CA HIS A 230 -32.82 -44.83 -13.01
C HIS A 230 -32.77 -43.79 -14.14
N GLU A 231 -33.45 -44.03 -15.27
CA GLU A 231 -33.54 -43.07 -16.37
C GLU A 231 -34.16 -41.74 -15.93
N LEU A 232 -35.31 -41.78 -15.23
CA LEU A 232 -36.00 -40.58 -14.73
C LEU A 232 -35.14 -39.80 -13.73
N LEU A 233 -34.48 -40.49 -12.79
CA LEU A 233 -33.54 -39.85 -11.87
C LEU A 233 -32.37 -39.19 -12.60
N THR A 234 -31.83 -39.85 -13.62
CA THR A 234 -30.70 -39.32 -14.40
C THR A 234 -31.10 -38.08 -15.19
N ILE A 235 -32.29 -38.09 -15.79
CA ILE A 235 -32.85 -36.91 -16.50
C ILE A 235 -33.03 -35.74 -15.54
N GLU A 236 -33.62 -35.98 -14.37
CA GLU A 236 -33.91 -34.92 -13.41
C GLU A 236 -32.63 -34.36 -12.75
N ILE A 237 -31.64 -35.21 -12.45
CA ILE A 237 -30.33 -34.77 -11.97
C ILE A 237 -29.64 -33.91 -13.04
N ASN A 238 -29.66 -34.33 -14.30
CA ASN A 238 -29.08 -33.55 -15.39
C ASN A 238 -29.82 -32.21 -15.62
N TYR A 239 -31.15 -32.19 -15.42
CA TYR A 239 -31.94 -30.96 -15.49
C TYR A 239 -31.56 -29.99 -14.37
N ILE A 240 -31.43 -30.46 -13.13
CA ILE A 240 -30.99 -29.64 -11.99
C ILE A 240 -29.57 -29.12 -12.20
N LEU A 241 -28.65 -29.96 -12.67
CA LEU A 241 -27.26 -29.55 -12.94
C LEU A 241 -27.18 -28.51 -14.06
N LYS A 242 -28.00 -28.63 -15.11
CA LYS A 242 -28.09 -27.60 -16.15
C LYS A 242 -28.69 -26.30 -15.62
N ALA A 243 -29.79 -26.38 -14.89
CA ALA A 243 -30.42 -25.20 -14.29
C ALA A 243 -29.47 -24.45 -13.35
N LEU A 244 -28.61 -25.17 -12.61
CA LEU A 244 -27.58 -24.56 -11.76
C LEU A 244 -26.37 -24.01 -12.54
N ALA A 245 -26.11 -24.52 -13.74
CA ALA A 245 -25.02 -24.05 -14.60
C ALA A 245 -25.45 -22.85 -15.48
N ASP A 246 -26.73 -22.75 -15.82
CA ASP A 246 -27.31 -21.68 -16.62
C ASP A 246 -27.74 -20.45 -15.77
N ASP A 247 -27.60 -20.52 -14.43
CA ASP A 247 -27.93 -19.45 -13.46
C ASP A 247 -26.77 -18.43 -13.28
N GLU A 248 -25.78 -18.40 -14.21
CA GLU A 248 -24.74 -17.35 -14.38
C GLU A 248 -25.15 -16.31 -15.43
#